data_AF-A0A7W0KBW2-F1
#
_entry.id   AF-A0A7W0KBW2-F1
#
_cell.length_a   1.000
_cell.length_b   1.000
_cell.length_c   1.000
_cell.angle_alpha   90.00
_cell.angle_beta   90.00
_cell.angle_gamma   90.00
#
_symmetry.space_group_name_H-M   'P 1'
#
loop_
_entity.id
_entity.type
_entity.pdbx_description
1 polymer ?
#
loop_
_entity_poly.entity_id
_entity_poly.type
_entity_poly.pdbx_seq_one_letter_code
_entity_poly.pdbx_strand_id
1 'polypeptide(L)'
;MNVDIVPAQTTSEAVYYTASRHFLDVQFATMDGLDNKAGQYFSVGSTVLTVTFALLNLSQRDVPTYALWALGAALVSYVFLLVFSFFTSLIRGLEYRPDIATLKQHSEEIGGDFLQQWVSNEHLASIEANKPILIRKARWVGAAQNALHIEALLLAVAAILTLTGT
;
A
#
# COMPACT_ATOMS: atom_id res chain seq x y z
N MET A 1 -47.90 11.28 -19.91
CA MET A 1 -47.23 10.12 -20.56
C MET A 1 -46.17 9.66 -19.60
N ASN A 2 -46.52 8.71 -18.72
CA ASN A 2 -45.58 8.13 -17.76
C ASN A 2 -44.60 7.28 -18.58
N VAL A 3 -43.34 7.68 -18.61
CA VAL A 3 -42.28 6.79 -19.05
C VAL A 3 -42.07 5.84 -17.88
N ASP A 4 -42.72 4.68 -17.94
CA ASP A 4 -42.37 3.56 -17.08
C ASP A 4 -40.90 3.26 -17.34
N ILE A 5 -40.03 3.73 -16.44
CA ILE A 5 -38.65 3.29 -16.36
C ILE A 5 -38.77 1.86 -15.84
N VAL A 6 -38.97 0.91 -16.76
CA VAL A 6 -38.76 -0.51 -16.48
C VAL A 6 -37.33 -0.58 -15.96
N PRO A 7 -37.08 -0.96 -14.70
CA PRO A 7 -35.72 -1.22 -14.26
C PRO A 7 -35.20 -2.31 -15.20
N ALA A 8 -34.19 -1.98 -16.00
CA ALA A 8 -33.55 -2.94 -16.88
C ALA A 8 -33.29 -4.19 -16.05
N GLN A 9 -33.90 -5.32 -16.44
CA GLN A 9 -33.76 -6.57 -15.70
C GLN A 9 -32.27 -6.82 -15.52
N THR A 10 -31.78 -6.70 -14.29
CA THR A 10 -30.39 -6.94 -13.95
C THR A 10 -30.17 -8.44 -14.12
N THR A 11 -29.68 -8.85 -15.29
CA THR A 11 -29.36 -10.25 -15.55
C THR A 11 -28.29 -10.69 -14.55
N SER A 12 -28.28 -11.96 -14.16
CA SER A 12 -27.26 -12.52 -13.27
C SER A 12 -25.84 -12.26 -13.80
N GLU A 13 -25.68 -12.28 -15.12
CA GLU A 13 -24.43 -11.97 -15.83
C GLU A 13 -24.02 -10.50 -15.70
N ALA A 14 -24.98 -9.56 -15.74
CA ALA A 14 -24.73 -8.13 -15.49
C ALA A 14 -24.27 -7.87 -14.06
N VAL A 15 -24.89 -8.55 -13.09
CA VAL A 15 -24.47 -8.46 -11.68
C VAL A 15 -23.07 -9.04 -11.49
N TYR A 16 -22.79 -10.21 -12.07
CA TYR A 16 -21.49 -10.88 -11.96
C TYR A 16 -20.35 -10.07 -12.61
N TYR A 17 -20.59 -9.53 -13.81
CA TYR A 17 -19.64 -8.65 -14.49
C TYR A 17 -19.35 -7.38 -13.66
N THR A 18 -20.40 -6.72 -13.16
CA THR A 18 -20.24 -5.50 -12.36
C THR A 18 -19.47 -5.78 -11.07
N ALA A 19 -19.77 -6.89 -10.40
CA ALA A 19 -19.07 -7.29 -9.17
C ALA A 19 -17.60 -7.62 -9.43
N SER A 20 -17.29 -8.43 -10.45
CA SER A 20 -15.90 -8.81 -10.79
C SER A 20 -15.06 -7.60 -11.18
N ARG A 21 -15.60 -6.70 -11.99
CA ARG A 21 -14.95 -5.41 -12.30
C ARG A 21 -14.71 -4.58 -11.05
N HIS A 22 -15.73 -4.42 -10.19
CA HIS A 22 -15.60 -3.66 -8.96
C HIS A 22 -14.52 -4.22 -8.03
N PHE A 23 -14.42 -5.54 -7.88
CA PHE A 23 -13.38 -6.16 -7.06
C PHE A 23 -11.98 -5.91 -7.61
N LEU A 24 -11.81 -5.95 -8.94
CA LEU A 24 -10.54 -5.62 -9.58
C LEU A 24 -10.16 -4.16 -9.35
N ASP A 25 -11.11 -3.23 -9.52
CA ASP A 25 -10.92 -1.80 -9.25
C ASP A 25 -10.52 -1.55 -7.79
N VAL A 26 -11.15 -2.26 -6.84
CA VAL A 26 -10.79 -2.20 -5.42
C VAL A 26 -9.37 -2.71 -5.17
N GLN A 27 -8.90 -3.75 -5.86
CA GLN A 27 -7.53 -4.23 -5.73
C GLN A 27 -6.51 -3.20 -6.23
N PHE A 28 -6.78 -2.54 -7.36
CA PHE A 28 -5.94 -1.45 -7.86
C PHE A 28 -5.93 -0.26 -6.91
N ALA A 29 -7.10 0.19 -6.44
CA ALA A 29 -7.20 1.27 -5.45
C ALA A 29 -6.46 0.92 -4.14
N THR A 30 -6.52 -0.35 -3.72
CA THR A 30 -5.78 -0.83 -2.55
C THR A 30 -4.26 -0.81 -2.80
N MET A 31 -3.81 -1.20 -4.00
CA MET A 31 -2.41 -1.15 -4.40
C MET A 31 -1.87 0.29 -4.31
N ASP A 32 -2.58 1.24 -4.91
CA ASP A 32 -2.19 2.66 -4.88
C ASP A 32 -2.21 3.22 -3.45
N GLY A 33 -3.20 2.82 -2.66
CA GLY A 33 -3.29 3.18 -1.24
C GLY A 33 -2.10 2.65 -0.42
N LEU A 34 -1.62 1.45 -0.72
CA LEU A 34 -0.44 0.86 -0.07
C LEU A 34 0.85 1.58 -0.48
N ASP A 35 1.00 1.95 -1.74
CA ASP A 35 2.17 2.72 -2.22
C ASP A 35 2.24 4.11 -1.60
N ASN A 36 1.11 4.81 -1.56
CA ASN A 36 1.03 6.12 -0.92
C ASN A 36 1.39 6.04 0.57
N LYS A 37 0.89 5.04 1.30
CA LYS A 37 1.23 4.83 2.71
C LYS A 37 2.70 4.54 2.92
N ALA A 38 3.31 3.65 2.12
CA ALA A 38 4.73 3.36 2.20
C ALA A 38 5.59 4.62 1.97
N GLY A 39 5.26 5.39 0.93
CA GLY A 39 5.93 6.66 0.64
C GLY A 39 5.79 7.67 1.79
N GLN A 40 4.61 7.79 2.38
CA GLN A 40 4.37 8.64 3.54
C GLN A 40 5.20 8.22 4.75
N TYR A 41 5.20 6.93 5.11
CA TYR A 41 5.97 6.45 6.26
C TYR A 41 7.47 6.70 6.09
N PHE A 42 7.98 6.43 4.88
CA PHE A 42 9.38 6.72 4.55
C PHE A 42 9.73 8.20 4.65
N SER A 43 8.86 9.07 4.12
CA SER A 43 9.05 10.52 4.17
C SER A 43 9.03 11.05 5.61
N VAL A 44 8.08 10.59 6.43
CA VAL A 44 7.98 10.98 7.84
C VAL A 44 9.21 10.54 8.63
N GLY A 45 9.61 9.26 8.54
CA GLY A 45 10.80 8.76 9.25
C GLY A 45 12.05 9.55 8.87
N SER A 46 12.30 9.73 7.56
CA SER A 46 13.46 10.48 7.08
C SER A 46 13.49 11.93 7.58
N THR A 47 12.34 12.57 7.65
CA THR A 47 12.22 13.96 8.11
C THR A 47 12.45 14.06 9.62
N VAL A 48 11.74 13.24 10.41
CA VAL A 48 11.80 13.30 11.88
C VAL A 48 13.19 12.96 12.40
N LEU A 49 13.85 11.95 11.82
CA LEU A 49 15.21 11.58 12.18
C LEU A 49 16.18 12.75 11.91
N THR A 50 16.13 13.32 10.70
CA THR A 50 17.01 14.42 10.30
C THR A 50 16.81 15.65 11.19
N VAL A 51 15.56 16.03 11.45
CA VAL A 51 15.22 17.15 12.35
C VAL A 51 15.74 16.89 13.75
N THR A 52 15.59 15.66 14.28
CA THR A 52 16.06 15.32 15.62
C THR A 52 17.58 15.47 15.74
N PHE A 53 18.35 14.92 14.80
CA PHE A 53 19.80 15.07 14.79
C PHE A 53 20.26 16.52 14.60
N ALA A 54 19.55 17.31 13.77
CA ALA A 54 19.84 18.73 13.61
C ALA A 54 19.64 19.51 14.91
N LEU A 55 18.52 19.27 15.61
CA LEU A 55 18.23 19.91 16.90
C LEU A 55 19.25 19.52 17.99
N LEU A 56 19.66 18.25 18.03
CA LEU A 56 20.68 17.78 18.98
C LEU A 56 22.03 18.47 18.73
N ASN A 57 22.44 18.62 17.46
CA ASN A 57 23.66 19.33 17.11
C ASN A 57 23.62 20.82 17.48
N LEU A 58 22.44 21.45 17.44
CA LEU A 58 22.25 22.85 17.82
C LEU A 58 22.20 23.07 19.33
N SER A 59 21.78 22.05 20.10
CA SER A 59 21.53 22.12 21.54
C SER A 59 22.75 22.51 22.38
N GLN A 60 23.98 22.32 21.87
CA GLN A 60 25.26 22.48 22.60
C GLN A 60 25.32 21.75 23.95
N ARG A 61 24.35 20.86 24.21
CA ARG A 61 24.16 20.15 25.47
C ARG A 61 24.73 18.75 25.31
N ASP A 62 25.47 18.29 26.31
CA ASP A 62 25.99 16.93 26.32
C ASP A 62 24.82 15.93 26.35
N VAL A 63 24.84 15.01 25.39
CA VAL A 63 23.81 13.97 25.27
C VAL A 63 24.20 12.82 26.19
N PRO A 64 23.35 12.42 27.16
CA PRO A 64 23.67 11.33 28.06
C PRO A 64 23.81 10.00 27.30
N THR A 65 24.65 9.10 27.80
CA THR A 65 24.96 7.82 27.13
C THR A 65 23.71 7.00 26.82
N TYR A 66 22.71 6.99 27.70
CA TYR A 66 21.45 6.28 27.47
C TYR A 66 20.62 6.89 26.32
N ALA A 67 20.63 8.23 26.16
CA ALA A 67 20.00 8.88 25.02
C ALA A 67 20.72 8.53 23.71
N LEU A 68 22.06 8.40 23.72
CA LEU A 68 22.81 7.93 22.55
C LEU A 68 22.42 6.51 22.13
N TRP A 69 22.23 5.59 23.09
CA TRP A 69 21.75 4.25 22.80
C TRP A 69 20.34 4.26 22.18
N ALA A 70 19.43 5.09 22.71
CA ALA A 70 18.09 5.23 22.16
C ALA A 70 18.11 5.82 20.73
N LEU A 71 18.96 6.81 20.46
CA LEU A 71 19.17 7.37 19.12
C LEU A 71 19.78 6.35 18.16
N GLY A 72 20.74 5.55 18.61
CA GLY A 72 21.32 4.46 17.84
C GLY A 72 20.27 3.41 17.47
N ALA A 73 19.42 3.02 18.41
CA ALA A 73 18.31 2.10 18.16
C ALA A 73 17.26 2.71 17.20
N ALA A 74 16.98 4.01 17.30
CA ALA A 74 16.11 4.71 16.37
C ALA A 74 16.65 4.68 14.94
N LEU A 75 17.97 4.91 14.78
CA LEU A 75 18.65 4.80 13.48
C LEU A 75 18.55 3.38 12.91
N VAL A 76 18.73 2.35 13.74
CA VAL A 76 18.52 0.95 13.30
C VAL A 76 17.08 0.72 12.85
N SER A 77 16.09 1.24 13.58
CA SER A 77 14.68 1.17 13.19
C SER A 77 14.41 1.86 11.85
N TYR A 78 15.03 3.03 11.62
CA TYR A 78 14.97 3.74 10.35
C TYR A 78 15.57 2.91 9.19
N VAL A 79 16.67 2.19 9.42
CA VAL A 79 17.24 1.28 8.42
C VAL A 79 16.26 0.14 8.08
N PHE A 80 15.57 -0.42 9.07
CA PHE A 80 14.51 -1.40 8.81
C PHE A 80 13.36 -0.81 8.00
N LEU A 81 12.94 0.41 8.34
CA LEU A 81 11.93 1.15 7.59
C LEU A 81 12.35 1.31 6.12
N LEU A 82 13.61 1.68 5.86
CA LEU A 82 14.19 1.77 4.52
C LEU A 82 14.11 0.44 3.77
N VAL A 83 14.52 -0.66 4.42
CA VAL A 83 14.49 -2.00 3.84
C VAL A 83 13.07 -2.42 3.49
N PHE A 84 12.10 -2.21 4.37
CA PHE A 84 10.70 -2.57 4.10
C PHE A 84 10.06 -1.70 3.01
N SER A 85 10.38 -0.41 2.97
CA SER A 85 9.98 0.48 1.87
C SER A 85 10.60 0.06 0.54
N PHE A 86 11.86 -0.38 0.54
CA PHE A 86 12.51 -0.93 -0.65
C PHE A 86 11.78 -2.19 -1.15
N PHE A 87 11.48 -3.16 -0.27
CA PHE A 87 10.72 -4.36 -0.68
C PHE A 87 9.32 -4.03 -1.17
N THR A 88 8.66 -3.01 -0.61
CA THR A 88 7.38 -2.50 -1.13
C THR A 88 7.53 -1.99 -2.56
N SER A 89 8.60 -1.25 -2.85
CA SER A 89 8.88 -0.67 -4.17
C SER A 89 9.22 -1.69 -5.26
N LEU A 90 9.64 -2.90 -4.88
CA LEU A 90 9.86 -4.00 -5.83
C LEU A 90 8.53 -4.53 -6.39
N ILE A 91 7.43 -4.38 -5.67
CA ILE A 91 6.09 -4.78 -6.12
C ILE A 91 5.46 -3.59 -6.86
N ARG A 92 5.85 -3.41 -8.12
CA ARG A 92 5.51 -2.23 -8.94
C ARG A 92 4.09 -2.21 -9.50
N GLY A 93 3.38 -3.34 -9.48
CA GLY A 93 2.02 -3.42 -9.99
C GLY A 93 1.43 -4.81 -9.90
N LEU A 94 0.13 -4.89 -10.15
CA LEU A 94 -0.56 -6.15 -10.38
C LEU A 94 -0.22 -6.63 -11.79
N GLU A 95 0.51 -7.75 -11.85
CA GLU A 95 1.06 -8.32 -13.09
C GLU A 95 -0.03 -8.95 -13.97
N TYR A 96 -1.14 -9.37 -13.38
CA TYR A 96 -2.22 -10.03 -14.11
C TYR A 96 -3.36 -9.05 -14.42
N ARG A 97 -3.59 -8.84 -15.72
CA ARG A 97 -4.68 -8.03 -16.29
C ARG A 97 -5.42 -8.87 -17.34
N PRO A 98 -6.72 -8.62 -17.58
CA PRO A 98 -7.43 -9.25 -18.69
C PRO A 98 -6.71 -8.97 -20.00
N ASP A 99 -6.49 -10.01 -20.81
CA ASP A 99 -5.81 -9.85 -22.07
C ASP A 99 -6.72 -9.16 -23.11
N ILE A 100 -6.32 -7.96 -23.50
CA ILE A 100 -7.09 -7.12 -24.44
C ILE A 100 -7.02 -7.69 -25.86
N ALA A 101 -5.97 -8.44 -26.20
CA ALA A 101 -5.83 -9.04 -27.52
C ALA A 101 -6.84 -10.17 -27.73
N THR A 102 -6.97 -11.07 -26.75
CA THR A 102 -8.01 -12.12 -26.76
C THR A 102 -9.41 -11.55 -26.63
N LEU A 103 -9.61 -10.47 -25.86
CA LEU A 103 -10.89 -9.76 -25.79
C LEU A 103 -11.34 -9.25 -27.16
N LYS A 104 -10.44 -8.62 -27.93
CA LYS A 104 -10.75 -8.12 -29.27
C LYS A 104 -11.18 -9.27 -30.18
N GLN A 105 -10.45 -10.37 -30.17
CA GLN A 105 -10.79 -11.56 -30.96
C GLN A 105 -12.17 -12.12 -30.59
N HIS A 106 -12.45 -12.31 -29.29
CA HIS A 106 -13.74 -12.84 -28.84
C HIS A 106 -14.90 -11.89 -29.13
N SER A 107 -14.65 -10.58 -29.16
CA SER A 107 -15.67 -9.58 -29.50
C SER A 107 -16.12 -9.62 -30.97
N GLU A 108 -15.28 -10.14 -31.86
CA GLU A 108 -15.57 -10.28 -33.29
C GLU A 108 -16.26 -11.63 -33.60
N GLU A 109 -16.07 -12.64 -32.74
CA GLU A 109 -16.48 -14.03 -32.98
C GLU A 109 -17.73 -14.46 -32.19
N ILE A 110 -18.07 -13.80 -31.08
CA ILE A 110 -19.04 -14.29 -30.09
C ILE A 110 -20.11 -13.23 -29.76
N GLY A 111 -21.33 -13.68 -29.44
CA GLY A 111 -22.44 -12.82 -28.98
C GLY A 111 -22.15 -12.13 -27.63
N GLY A 112 -22.78 -10.97 -27.41
CA GLY A 112 -22.49 -10.06 -26.28
C GLY A 112 -22.59 -10.70 -24.89
N ASP A 113 -23.57 -11.57 -24.66
CA ASP A 113 -23.78 -12.22 -23.35
C ASP A 113 -22.62 -13.17 -23.00
N PHE A 114 -22.18 -13.99 -23.96
CA PHE A 114 -21.03 -14.88 -23.81
C PHE A 114 -19.71 -14.11 -23.66
N LEU A 115 -19.55 -13.00 -24.39
CA LEU A 115 -18.40 -12.12 -24.24
C LEU A 115 -18.36 -11.54 -22.82
N GLN A 116 -19.49 -11.08 -22.29
CA GLN A 116 -19.58 -10.53 -20.94
C GLN A 116 -19.25 -11.57 -19.87
N GLN A 117 -19.73 -12.81 -20.02
CA GLN A 117 -19.36 -13.92 -19.14
C GLN A 117 -17.86 -14.22 -19.20
N TRP A 118 -17.27 -14.25 -20.40
CA TRP A 118 -15.85 -14.47 -20.58
C TRP A 118 -15.01 -13.39 -19.89
N VAL A 119 -15.35 -12.11 -20.08
CA VAL A 119 -14.65 -10.99 -19.42
C VAL A 119 -14.75 -11.09 -17.89
N SER A 120 -15.90 -11.49 -17.39
CA SER A 120 -16.11 -11.66 -15.95
C SER A 120 -15.20 -12.76 -15.37
N ASN A 121 -15.00 -13.85 -16.11
CA ASN A 121 -14.09 -14.93 -15.73
C ASN A 121 -12.61 -14.48 -15.78
N GLU A 122 -12.22 -13.71 -16.78
CA GLU A 122 -10.87 -13.12 -16.86
C GLU A 122 -10.60 -12.14 -15.70
N HIS A 123 -11.61 -11.36 -15.30
CA HIS A 123 -11.52 -10.54 -14.09
C HIS A 123 -11.34 -11.39 -12.84
N LEU A 124 -12.08 -12.49 -12.68
CA LEU A 124 -11.93 -13.41 -11.55
C LEU A 124 -10.51 -14.02 -11.51
N ALA A 125 -10.02 -14.53 -12.65
CA ALA A 125 -8.67 -15.08 -12.74
C ALA A 125 -7.60 -14.05 -12.35
N SER A 126 -7.78 -12.81 -12.81
CA SER A 126 -6.91 -11.69 -12.42
C SER A 126 -6.96 -11.42 -10.92
N ILE A 127 -8.16 -11.38 -10.32
CA ILE A 127 -8.35 -11.16 -8.88
C ILE A 127 -7.64 -12.23 -8.05
N GLU A 128 -7.77 -13.50 -8.44
CA GLU A 128 -7.15 -14.64 -7.74
C GLU A 128 -5.63 -14.62 -7.83
N ALA A 129 -5.08 -14.33 -9.01
CA ALA A 129 -3.64 -14.21 -9.23
C ALA A 129 -3.03 -13.02 -8.46
N ASN A 130 -3.75 -11.90 -8.38
CA ASN A 130 -3.29 -10.67 -7.76
C ASN A 130 -3.36 -10.67 -6.23
N LYS A 131 -4.28 -11.45 -5.64
CA LYS A 131 -4.50 -11.55 -4.20
C LYS A 131 -3.22 -11.83 -3.37
N PRO A 132 -2.40 -12.85 -3.67
CA PRO A 132 -1.19 -13.12 -2.88
C PRO A 132 -0.15 -11.98 -2.97
N ILE A 133 -0.05 -11.31 -4.11
CA ILE A 133 0.87 -10.18 -4.31
C ILE A 133 0.44 -9.01 -3.42
N LEU A 134 -0.86 -8.69 -3.41
CA LEU A 134 -1.41 -7.61 -2.59
C LEU A 134 -1.23 -7.88 -1.10
N ILE A 135 -1.47 -9.13 -0.64
CA ILE A 135 -1.22 -9.54 0.74
C ILE A 135 0.25 -9.37 1.11
N ARG A 136 1.16 -9.80 0.25
CA ARG A 136 2.61 -9.67 0.49
C ARG A 136 3.01 -8.20 0.59
N LYS A 137 2.50 -7.34 -0.29
CA LYS A 137 2.77 -5.89 -0.23
C LYS A 137 2.22 -5.27 1.05
N ALA A 138 0.99 -5.60 1.43
CA ALA A 138 0.37 -5.12 2.67
C ALA A 138 1.20 -5.50 3.92
N ARG A 139 1.81 -6.69 3.94
CA ARG A 139 2.72 -7.10 5.04
C ARG A 139 3.97 -6.22 5.11
N TRP A 140 4.59 -5.90 3.98
CA TRP A 140 5.76 -5.01 3.97
C TRP A 140 5.40 -3.59 4.39
N VAL A 141 4.27 -3.06 3.94
CA VAL A 141 3.76 -1.76 4.36
C VAL A 141 3.47 -1.73 5.86
N GLY A 142 2.85 -2.79 6.40
CA GLY A 142 2.62 -2.92 7.84
C GLY A 142 3.91 -3.03 8.64
N ALA A 143 4.92 -3.72 8.13
CA ALA A 143 6.24 -3.78 8.75
C ALA A 143 6.94 -2.41 8.75
N ALA A 144 6.86 -1.65 7.66
CA ALA A 144 7.37 -0.29 7.56
C ALA A 144 6.66 0.65 8.56
N GLN A 145 5.34 0.53 8.71
CA GLN A 145 4.57 1.28 9.69
C GLN A 145 5.03 0.98 11.12
N ASN A 146 5.24 -0.29 11.47
CA ASN A 146 5.74 -0.68 12.79
C ASN A 146 7.15 -0.15 13.06
N ALA A 147 8.04 -0.22 12.07
CA ALA A 147 9.38 0.35 12.17
C ALA A 147 9.33 1.87 12.42
N LEU A 148 8.42 2.60 11.77
CA LEU A 148 8.23 4.03 12.01
C LEU A 148 7.76 4.32 13.44
N HIS A 149 6.80 3.54 13.97
CA HIS A 149 6.33 3.73 15.33
C HIS A 149 7.42 3.47 16.37
N ILE A 150 8.23 2.42 16.16
CA ILE A 150 9.36 2.10 17.04
C ILE A 150 10.40 3.23 16.97
N GLU A 151 10.73 3.70 15.77
CA GLU A 151 11.63 4.84 15.56
C GLU A 151 11.13 6.07 16.33
N ALA A 152 9.88 6.48 16.12
CA ALA A 152 9.29 7.65 16.77
C ALA A 152 9.28 7.52 18.30
N LEU A 153 8.98 6.33 18.84
CA LEU A 153 9.01 6.06 20.27
C LEU A 153 10.44 6.20 20.83
N LEU A 154 11.43 5.64 20.15
CA LEU A 154 12.83 5.72 20.57
C LEU A 154 13.36 7.15 20.53
N LEU A 155 12.97 7.94 19.52
CA LEU A 155 13.30 9.37 19.46
C LEU A 155 12.64 10.15 20.61
N ALA A 156 11.39 9.85 20.95
CA ALA A 156 10.73 10.46 22.10
C ALA A 156 11.42 10.12 23.42
N VAL A 157 11.82 8.85 23.61
CA VAL A 157 12.60 8.41 24.78
C VAL A 157 13.95 9.12 24.83
N ALA A 158 14.67 9.20 23.71
CA ALA A 158 15.95 9.90 23.64
C ALA A 158 15.81 11.39 24.01
N ALA A 159 14.75 12.05 23.53
CA ALA A 159 14.46 13.44 23.88
C ALA A 159 14.21 13.60 25.38
N ILE A 160 13.42 12.72 26.00
CA ILE A 160 13.14 12.75 27.44
C ILE A 160 14.45 12.60 28.24
N LEU A 161 15.25 11.58 27.93
CA LEU A 161 16.53 11.33 28.62
C LEU A 161 17.49 12.52 28.49
N THR A 162 17.56 13.13 27.31
CA THR A 162 18.37 14.32 27.06
C THR A 162 17.89 15.52 27.90
N LEU A 163 16.59 15.67 28.09
CA LEU A 163 16.02 16.76 28.90
C LEU A 163 16.19 16.53 30.40
N THR A 164 16.05 15.29 30.87
CA THR A 164 16.20 14.93 32.29
C THR A 164 17.66 14.81 32.72
N GLY A 165 18.60 14.71 31.78
CA GLY A 165 20.03 14.56 32.08
C GLY A 165 20.38 13.21 32.70
N THR A 166 19.51 12.22 32.52
CA THR A 166 19.69 10.83 32.97
C THR A 166 20.09 9.97 31.79
#